data_AF-A0A2U1PS26-F1
#
_entry.id   AF-A0A2U1PS26-F1
#
_cell.length_a   1.000
_cell.length_b   1.000
_cell.length_c   1.000
_cell.angle_alpha   90.00
_cell.angle_beta   90.00
_cell.angle_gamma   90.00
#
_symmetry.space_group_name_H-M   'P 1'
#
loop_
_entity.id
_entity.type
_entity.pdbx_description
1 polymer ?
#
loop_
_entity_poly.entity_id
_entity_poly.type
_entity_poly.pdbx_seq_one_letter_code
_entity_poly.pdbx_strand_id
1 'polypeptide(L)'
;MASHRNKGPVSCQDYFPKDDKPQEVTSKIVESSTYLSTKQEAKMAFDSRVEKCLFYKRNDVLNTCCVNDLLLANPMSKTSIHYPLIVDDFARLVGSANGLICIVQYEGISIYNPTTRICNRVYGGFVAPMRDYHVVYGFGYDSYTDDYKVVAVHKSNNKVKVYSLKTRIWKKVSDFPDAYLLEDGVFLNGCIHWLDYLPNNFPTIVSFDLLTETYSQVSHPQYDEGEKRLDLGVLRDRLCVLSSYGQKAVTDIWVMQDDSWINSLSITYPEDHDGWGRLWQTYWMSNDGKILIRFGYRVFLYDSNNSSFTLVNETDDCRWVCSFDESLVSPIGPGIRYRLRSWKVKSRMGESSSSAI
;
A
#
# COMPACT_ATOMS: atom_id res chain seq x y z
N MET A 1 -51.64 49.50 -15.83
CA MET A 1 -52.06 50.91 -15.68
C MET A 1 -52.24 51.20 -14.21
N ALA A 2 -51.86 52.42 -13.82
CA ALA A 2 -52.16 53.14 -12.59
C ALA A 2 -51.38 52.76 -11.31
N SER A 3 -50.66 53.77 -10.86
CA SER A 3 -49.86 53.93 -9.66
C SER A 3 -50.67 54.58 -8.52
N HIS A 4 -50.12 54.40 -7.30
CA HIS A 4 -50.18 55.26 -6.11
C HIS A 4 -51.53 55.52 -5.40
N ARG A 5 -51.53 55.31 -4.07
CA ARG A 5 -51.48 56.41 -3.08
C ARG A 5 -51.13 55.95 -1.66
N ASN A 6 -50.27 56.75 -1.04
CA ASN A 6 -49.86 56.80 0.37
C ASN A 6 -51.03 56.88 1.37
N LYS A 7 -50.82 56.32 2.58
CA LYS A 7 -51.04 56.99 3.88
C LYS A 7 -50.14 56.39 4.96
N GLY A 8 -49.23 57.19 5.53
CA GLY A 8 -48.87 57.11 6.95
C GLY A 8 -49.57 58.26 7.70
N PRO A 9 -49.29 58.55 8.99
CA PRO A 9 -48.39 57.87 9.93
C PRO A 9 -49.06 57.58 11.32
N VAL A 10 -48.44 56.76 12.17
CA VAL A 10 -48.55 56.90 13.64
C VAL A 10 -47.19 56.63 14.27
N SER A 11 -46.79 57.55 15.13
CA SER A 11 -45.53 57.70 15.86
C SER A 11 -45.47 56.86 17.14
N CYS A 12 -44.26 56.46 17.53
CA CYS A 12 -43.69 56.72 18.87
C CYS A 12 -42.17 56.49 18.82
N GLN A 13 -41.41 57.59 18.77
CA GLN A 13 -40.10 57.72 19.45
C GLN A 13 -40.45 58.20 20.88
N ASP A 14 -39.76 57.87 21.97
CA ASP A 14 -38.35 58.10 22.27
C ASP A 14 -37.91 57.23 23.47
N TYR A 15 -36.65 56.79 23.51
CA TYR A 15 -35.60 57.19 24.47
C TYR A 15 -34.36 56.25 24.36
N PHE A 16 -33.22 56.86 24.03
CA PHE A 16 -31.86 56.33 23.87
C PHE A 16 -31.14 56.08 25.24
N PRO A 17 -30.05 55.28 25.34
CA PRO A 17 -28.70 55.67 24.88
C PRO A 17 -27.81 54.56 24.26
N LYS A 18 -26.69 55.03 23.71
CA LYS A 18 -25.69 54.37 22.85
C LYS A 18 -24.65 53.50 23.59
N ASP A 19 -24.01 52.67 22.77
CA ASP A 19 -22.65 52.10 22.80
C ASP A 19 -22.27 51.05 23.87
N ASP A 20 -22.09 49.78 23.42
CA ASP A 20 -20.91 48.98 23.79
C ASP A 20 -20.68 47.75 22.86
N LYS A 21 -19.50 47.74 22.23
CA LYS A 21 -18.62 46.68 21.65
C LYS A 21 -19.16 45.38 21.01
N PRO A 22 -18.54 44.89 19.91
CA PRO A 22 -18.84 43.58 19.33
C PRO A 22 -18.19 42.44 20.15
N GLN A 23 -18.97 41.41 20.49
CA GLN A 23 -18.46 40.16 21.06
C GLN A 23 -17.73 39.33 19.99
N GLU A 24 -16.45 39.09 20.23
CA GLU A 24 -15.54 38.26 19.45
C GLU A 24 -15.80 36.75 19.62
N VAL A 25 -15.83 36.06 18.48
CA VAL A 25 -14.86 35.01 18.10
C VAL A 25 -14.36 34.12 19.24
N THR A 26 -15.13 33.09 19.61
CA THR A 26 -14.62 31.99 20.46
C THR A 26 -14.93 30.59 19.93
N SER A 27 -15.86 30.42 18.97
CA SER A 27 -16.20 29.10 18.42
C SER A 27 -15.26 28.60 17.30
N LYS A 28 -14.70 29.51 16.47
CA LYS A 28 -13.79 29.12 15.37
C LYS A 28 -12.37 28.75 15.83
N ILE A 29 -11.93 29.28 16.98
CA ILE A 29 -10.59 29.00 17.51
C ILE A 29 -10.53 27.59 18.11
N VAL A 30 -11.62 27.13 18.74
CA VAL A 30 -11.67 25.78 19.30
C VAL A 30 -11.62 24.72 18.20
N GLU A 31 -12.45 24.81 17.15
CA GLU A 31 -12.45 23.85 16.02
C GLU A 31 -11.13 23.83 15.23
N SER A 32 -10.53 24.99 15.01
CA SER A 32 -9.21 25.06 14.35
C SER A 32 -8.09 24.51 15.23
N SER A 33 -8.15 24.71 16.55
CA SER A 33 -7.19 24.15 17.50
C SER A 33 -7.30 22.64 17.63
N THR A 34 -8.51 22.06 17.64
CA THR A 34 -8.70 20.61 17.63
C THR A 34 -8.26 19.99 16.31
N TYR A 35 -8.55 20.64 15.18
CA TYR A 35 -8.09 20.21 13.85
C TYR A 35 -6.56 20.28 13.68
N LEU A 36 -5.92 21.32 14.23
CA LEU A 36 -4.46 21.43 14.27
C LEU A 36 -3.84 20.41 15.21
N SER A 37 -4.47 20.15 16.37
CA SER A 37 -3.99 19.14 17.33
C SER A 37 -4.08 17.73 16.76
N THR A 38 -5.17 17.39 16.05
CA THR A 38 -5.30 16.07 15.41
C THR A 38 -4.33 15.89 14.25
N LYS A 39 -4.02 16.95 13.49
CA LYS A 39 -2.93 16.92 12.50
C LYS A 39 -1.55 16.79 13.14
N GLN A 40 -1.30 17.45 14.26
CA GLN A 40 -0.03 17.32 15.00
C GLN A 40 0.10 15.93 15.64
N GLU A 41 -0.97 15.40 16.22
CA GLU A 41 -1.01 14.05 16.78
C GLU A 41 -0.89 12.98 15.68
N ALA A 42 -1.53 13.16 14.53
CA ALA A 42 -1.35 12.28 13.37
C ALA A 42 0.08 12.35 12.81
N LYS A 43 0.68 13.54 12.77
CA LYS A 43 2.08 13.74 12.35
C LYS A 43 3.06 13.13 13.36
N MET A 44 2.81 13.30 14.67
CA MET A 44 3.60 12.67 15.72
C MET A 44 3.43 11.14 15.75
N ALA A 45 2.22 10.64 15.46
CA ALA A 45 1.96 9.22 15.33
C ALA A 45 2.68 8.64 14.09
N PHE A 46 2.70 9.36 12.97
CA PHE A 46 3.48 9.01 11.77
C PHE A 46 4.98 8.97 12.07
N ASP A 47 5.52 10.00 12.75
CA ASP A 47 6.93 10.07 13.14
C ASP A 47 7.35 9.01 14.19
N SER A 48 6.38 8.40 14.90
CA SER A 48 6.62 7.36 15.92
C SER A 48 6.54 5.92 15.41
N ARG A 49 6.04 5.70 14.18
CA ARG A 49 5.90 4.35 13.62
C ARG A 49 7.26 3.82 13.21
N VAL A 50 7.67 2.71 13.80
CA VAL A 50 8.80 1.92 13.30
C VAL A 50 8.33 1.22 12.03
N GLU A 51 8.44 1.90 10.89
CA GLU A 51 8.18 1.27 9.62
C GLU A 51 9.23 0.18 9.37
N LYS A 52 8.73 -1.04 9.16
CA LYS A 52 9.54 -2.19 8.82
C LYS A 52 9.45 -2.45 7.33
N CYS A 53 10.56 -2.88 6.76
CA CYS A 53 10.60 -3.40 5.42
C CYS A 53 10.77 -4.91 5.42
N LEU A 54 10.03 -5.52 4.51
CA LEU A 54 10.08 -6.91 4.14
C LEU A 54 10.66 -7.02 2.74
N PHE A 55 11.60 -7.90 2.51
CA PHE A 55 12.11 -8.16 1.16
C PHE A 55 12.33 -9.66 0.94
N TYR A 56 12.11 -10.08 -0.31
CA TYR A 56 12.30 -11.45 -0.74
C TYR A 56 13.34 -11.52 -1.84
N LYS A 57 14.36 -12.34 -1.62
CA LYS A 57 15.37 -12.71 -2.59
C LYS A 57 15.06 -14.10 -3.13
N ARG A 58 15.33 -14.32 -4.42
CA ARG A 58 15.07 -15.62 -5.06
C ARG A 58 15.79 -16.76 -4.32
N ASN A 59 15.10 -17.89 -4.12
CA ASN A 59 15.60 -19.06 -3.40
C ASN A 59 16.06 -18.80 -1.95
N ASP A 60 15.64 -17.69 -1.35
CA ASP A 60 16.00 -17.32 0.01
C ASP A 60 14.76 -17.35 0.94
N VAL A 61 14.98 -17.14 2.22
CA VAL A 61 13.91 -16.88 3.18
C VAL A 61 13.49 -15.42 3.13
N LEU A 62 12.30 -15.16 3.67
CA LEU A 62 11.78 -13.82 3.82
C LEU A 62 12.57 -13.06 4.89
N ASN A 63 13.07 -11.87 4.55
CA ASN A 63 13.91 -11.07 5.45
C ASN A 63 13.18 -9.79 5.89
N THR A 64 13.36 -9.42 7.16
CA THR A 64 12.85 -8.16 7.72
C THR A 64 13.94 -7.30 8.31
N CYS A 65 13.77 -5.99 8.19
CA CYS A 65 14.63 -4.98 8.82
C CYS A 65 13.82 -3.71 9.12
N CYS A 66 14.30 -2.90 10.06
CA CYS A 66 13.78 -1.55 10.24
C CYS A 66 14.24 -0.67 9.07
N VAL A 67 13.35 0.16 8.54
CA VAL A 67 13.73 1.11 7.48
C VAL A 67 14.81 2.07 7.98
N ASN A 68 14.70 2.58 9.20
CA ASN A 68 15.70 3.49 9.79
C ASN A 68 17.10 2.86 9.88
N ASP A 69 17.18 1.55 10.16
CA ASP A 69 18.46 0.83 10.17
C ASP A 69 19.10 0.81 8.77
N LEU A 70 18.28 0.72 7.71
CA LEU A 70 18.75 0.88 6.33
C LEU A 70 19.26 2.30 6.04
N LEU A 71 18.60 3.33 6.61
CA LEU A 71 18.99 4.74 6.41
C LEU A 71 20.31 5.10 7.07
N LEU A 72 20.60 4.49 8.22
CA LEU A 72 21.83 4.73 8.96
C LEU A 72 23.04 3.98 8.38
N ALA A 73 22.88 3.33 7.22
CA ALA A 73 23.88 2.49 6.57
C ALA A 73 24.45 1.41 7.51
N ASN A 74 23.67 0.97 8.49
CA ASN A 74 24.09 0.00 9.50
C ASN A 74 23.29 -1.30 9.33
N PRO A 75 23.66 -2.16 8.37
CA PRO A 75 22.87 -3.34 7.96
C PRO A 75 22.80 -4.46 9.02
N MET A 76 23.33 -4.26 10.24
CA MET A 76 23.49 -5.31 11.25
C MET A 76 22.21 -5.74 11.99
N SER A 77 21.06 -5.11 11.74
CA SER A 77 19.78 -5.39 12.43
C SER A 77 18.79 -6.16 11.54
N LYS A 78 19.28 -7.04 10.66
CA LYS A 78 18.41 -7.92 9.86
C LYS A 78 17.96 -9.12 10.69
N THR A 79 16.66 -9.40 10.66
CA THR A 79 16.13 -10.66 11.22
C THR A 79 15.56 -11.49 10.09
N SER A 80 16.20 -12.63 9.82
CA SER A 80 15.66 -13.64 8.92
C SER A 80 14.43 -14.29 9.54
N ILE A 81 13.33 -14.32 8.79
CA ILE A 81 12.09 -14.96 9.22
C ILE A 81 12.12 -16.40 8.72
N HIS A 82 12.64 -17.30 9.56
CA HIS A 82 12.48 -18.75 9.37
C HIS A 82 11.05 -19.15 9.78
N TYR A 83 10.15 -19.27 8.81
CA TYR A 83 8.77 -19.70 9.04
C TYR A 83 8.30 -20.60 7.89
N PRO A 84 7.24 -21.43 8.03
CA PRO A 84 6.78 -22.37 7.00
C PRO A 84 6.07 -21.68 5.83
N LEU A 85 6.21 -20.36 5.68
CA LEU A 85 5.88 -19.69 4.44
C LEU A 85 6.97 -20.05 3.42
N ILE A 86 6.87 -21.25 2.84
CA ILE A 86 7.70 -21.62 1.70
C ILE A 86 7.26 -20.72 0.55
N VAL A 87 8.04 -19.68 0.31
CA VAL A 87 7.84 -18.76 -0.82
C VAL A 87 8.50 -19.43 -2.02
N ASP A 88 7.72 -19.73 -3.05
CA ASP A 88 8.27 -20.28 -4.29
C ASP A 88 8.83 -19.17 -5.21
N ASP A 89 9.51 -19.59 -6.28
CA ASP A 89 10.11 -18.70 -7.28
C ASP A 89 9.11 -17.83 -8.05
N PHE A 90 7.81 -18.16 -7.98
CA PHE A 90 6.70 -17.45 -8.62
C PHE A 90 5.97 -16.51 -7.65
N ALA A 91 6.46 -16.37 -6.42
CA ALA A 91 5.79 -15.56 -5.43
C ALA A 91 5.80 -14.07 -5.81
N ARG A 92 4.62 -13.47 -5.77
CA ARG A 92 4.40 -12.05 -6.01
C ARG A 92 3.76 -11.42 -4.79
N LEU A 93 4.32 -10.28 -4.38
CA LEU A 93 3.68 -9.41 -3.41
C LEU A 93 2.55 -8.65 -4.09
N VAL A 94 1.33 -8.81 -3.57
CA VAL A 94 0.16 -8.06 -4.04
C VAL A 94 0.09 -6.69 -3.35
N GLY A 95 0.36 -6.66 -2.04
CA GLY A 95 0.34 -5.42 -1.26
C GLY A 95 0.26 -5.67 0.25
N SER A 96 0.28 -4.58 1.01
CA SER A 96 0.11 -4.57 2.46
C SER A 96 -1.06 -3.66 2.88
N ALA A 97 -1.67 -3.99 4.01
CA ALA A 97 -2.68 -3.15 4.65
C ALA A 97 -2.67 -3.43 6.16
N ASN A 98 -2.51 -2.39 6.98
CA ASN A 98 -2.60 -2.46 8.45
C ASN A 98 -1.75 -3.61 9.07
N GLY A 99 -0.55 -3.82 8.53
CA GLY A 99 0.40 -4.86 8.94
C GLY A 99 0.13 -6.28 8.44
N LEU A 100 -0.95 -6.51 7.69
CA LEU A 100 -1.13 -7.73 6.90
C LEU A 100 -0.52 -7.55 5.52
N ILE A 101 0.00 -8.64 4.97
CA ILE A 101 0.63 -8.69 3.65
C ILE A 101 -0.02 -9.83 2.86
N CYS A 102 -0.34 -9.57 1.60
CA CYS A 102 -0.88 -10.57 0.69
C CYS A 102 0.18 -10.99 -0.33
N ILE A 103 0.46 -12.29 -0.39
CA ILE A 103 1.45 -12.89 -1.27
C ILE A 103 0.74 -13.97 -2.10
N VAL A 104 0.84 -13.85 -3.41
CA VAL A 104 0.37 -14.87 -4.35
C VAL A 104 1.53 -15.79 -4.69
N GLN A 105 1.29 -17.10 -4.71
CA GLN A 105 2.26 -18.16 -4.93
C GLN A 105 1.65 -19.22 -5.85
N TYR A 106 2.45 -20.20 -6.30
CA TYR A 106 2.01 -21.25 -7.21
C TYR A 106 0.75 -21.99 -6.71
N GLU A 107 0.73 -22.33 -5.42
CA GLU A 107 -0.33 -23.11 -4.78
C GLU A 107 -1.51 -22.25 -4.25
N GLY A 108 -1.58 -20.95 -4.57
CA GLY A 108 -2.64 -20.04 -4.09
C GLY A 108 -2.15 -18.78 -3.37
N ILE A 109 -2.97 -18.24 -2.47
CA ILE A 109 -2.77 -16.92 -1.83
C ILE A 109 -2.45 -17.07 -0.34
N SER A 110 -1.48 -16.32 0.17
CA SER A 110 -1.09 -16.28 1.57
C SER A 110 -1.32 -14.89 2.13
N ILE A 111 -2.16 -14.78 3.16
CA ILE A 111 -2.30 -13.57 3.97
C ILE A 111 -1.44 -13.75 5.21
N TYR A 112 -0.43 -12.91 5.37
CA TYR A 112 0.62 -13.07 6.36
C TYR A 112 0.75 -11.82 7.23
N ASN A 113 0.93 -12.01 8.53
CA ASN A 113 1.35 -10.94 9.43
C ASN A 113 2.80 -11.20 9.86
N PRO A 114 3.77 -10.38 9.42
CA PRO A 114 5.17 -10.54 9.80
C PRO A 114 5.46 -10.37 11.29
N THR A 115 4.68 -9.55 11.98
CA THR A 115 4.83 -9.25 13.41
C THR A 115 4.44 -10.44 14.27
N THR A 116 3.26 -11.01 14.02
CA THR A 116 2.76 -12.18 14.76
C THR A 116 3.30 -13.49 14.21
N ARG A 117 3.89 -13.45 13.00
CA ARG A 117 4.34 -14.61 12.22
C ARG A 117 3.21 -15.60 11.95
N ILE A 118 1.97 -15.14 11.89
CA ILE A 118 0.83 -16.00 11.57
C ILE A 118 0.57 -15.90 10.06
N CYS A 119 0.28 -17.02 9.42
CA CYS A 119 -0.13 -17.08 8.01
C CYS A 119 -1.49 -17.77 7.89
N ASN A 120 -2.33 -17.22 7.01
CA ASN A 120 -3.56 -17.84 6.55
C ASN A 120 -3.45 -18.14 5.05
N ARG A 121 -3.68 -19.40 4.67
CA ARG A 121 -3.65 -19.83 3.28
C ARG A 121 -5.06 -19.78 2.69
N VAL A 122 -5.22 -19.00 1.64
CA VAL A 122 -6.46 -18.78 0.92
C VAL A 122 -6.37 -19.46 -0.44
N TYR A 123 -7.34 -20.33 -0.71
CA TYR A 123 -7.47 -21.05 -1.97
C TYR A 123 -8.69 -20.53 -2.73
N GLY A 124 -8.68 -20.62 -4.06
CA GLY A 124 -9.76 -20.16 -4.92
C GLY A 124 -9.40 -18.88 -5.69
N GLY A 125 -10.37 -17.99 -5.89
CA GLY A 125 -10.22 -16.86 -6.82
C GLY A 125 -10.45 -17.32 -8.25
N PHE A 126 -9.49 -18.02 -8.84
CA PHE A 126 -9.63 -18.71 -10.13
C PHE A 126 -8.71 -19.94 -10.07
N VAL A 127 -9.29 -21.14 -9.99
CA VAL A 127 -8.55 -22.36 -9.67
C VAL A 127 -7.75 -22.84 -10.89
N ALA A 128 -6.43 -22.70 -10.84
CA ALA A 128 -5.45 -23.52 -11.55
C ALA A 128 -4.08 -23.31 -10.86
N PRO A 129 -3.16 -24.29 -10.90
CA PRO A 129 -1.77 -24.03 -10.51
C PRO A 129 -1.28 -22.86 -11.37
N MET A 130 -0.89 -21.75 -10.74
CA MET A 130 -0.61 -20.48 -11.43
C MET A 130 0.67 -20.59 -12.28
N ARG A 131 0.57 -21.21 -13.46
CA ARG A 131 1.52 -20.98 -14.56
C ARG A 131 1.08 -19.83 -15.46
N ASP A 132 -0.18 -19.46 -15.37
CA ASP A 132 -0.79 -18.45 -16.20
C ASP A 132 -0.86 -17.12 -15.45
N TYR A 133 -0.08 -16.14 -15.92
CA TYR A 133 -0.12 -14.73 -15.51
C TYR A 133 -1.44 -14.02 -15.91
N HIS A 134 -2.54 -14.78 -15.97
CA HIS A 134 -3.89 -14.37 -16.39
C HIS A 134 -4.74 -13.80 -15.25
N VAL A 135 -4.23 -13.75 -14.02
CA VAL A 135 -4.94 -13.14 -12.89
C VAL A 135 -4.08 -12.05 -12.27
N VAL A 136 -4.63 -10.84 -12.20
CA VAL A 136 -4.09 -9.79 -11.30
C VAL A 136 -4.87 -9.78 -10.01
N TYR A 137 -4.19 -9.39 -8.96
CA TYR A 137 -4.76 -9.31 -7.63
C TYR A 137 -4.75 -7.88 -7.13
N GLY A 138 -5.57 -7.64 -6.13
CA GLY A 138 -5.52 -6.48 -5.28
C GLY A 138 -5.76 -6.93 -3.84
N PHE A 139 -5.12 -6.28 -2.87
CA PHE A 139 -5.32 -6.56 -1.46
C PHE A 139 -5.49 -5.27 -0.69
N GLY A 140 -6.53 -5.19 0.14
CA GLY A 140 -6.80 -3.99 0.91
C GLY A 140 -7.73 -4.21 2.09
N TYR A 141 -7.98 -3.12 2.82
CA TYR A 141 -8.81 -3.08 4.02
C TYR A 141 -10.04 -2.20 3.81
N ASP A 142 -11.21 -2.77 4.07
CA ASP A 142 -12.48 -2.07 4.16
C ASP A 142 -12.73 -1.68 5.61
N SER A 143 -12.52 -0.39 5.91
CA SER A 143 -12.64 0.16 7.26
C SER A 143 -14.07 0.20 7.78
N TYR A 144 -15.07 0.23 6.90
CA TYR A 144 -16.47 0.31 7.30
C TYR A 144 -16.99 -1.05 7.76
N THR A 145 -16.61 -2.12 7.05
CA THR A 145 -17.02 -3.49 7.43
C THR A 145 -16.02 -4.19 8.35
N ASP A 146 -14.87 -3.57 8.63
CA ASP A 146 -13.74 -4.15 9.36
C ASP A 146 -13.38 -5.51 8.77
N ASP A 147 -12.98 -5.48 7.50
CA ASP A 147 -12.65 -6.68 6.73
C ASP A 147 -11.49 -6.44 5.78
N TYR A 148 -10.67 -7.47 5.62
CA TYR A 148 -9.60 -7.49 4.63
C TYR A 148 -10.09 -8.25 3.41
N LYS A 149 -9.88 -7.67 2.24
CA LYS A 149 -10.38 -8.23 0.99
C LYS A 149 -9.26 -8.49 0.01
N VAL A 150 -9.37 -9.62 -0.69
CA VAL A 150 -8.54 -9.93 -1.86
C VAL A 150 -9.43 -9.86 -3.09
N VAL A 151 -9.10 -8.97 -4.02
CA VAL A 151 -9.77 -8.90 -5.32
C VAL A 151 -8.92 -9.68 -6.31
N ALA A 152 -9.54 -10.58 -7.06
CA ALA A 152 -8.91 -11.32 -8.14
C ALA A 152 -9.63 -10.97 -9.44
N VAL A 153 -8.87 -10.56 -10.47
CA VAL A 153 -9.38 -10.18 -11.78
C VAL A 153 -8.76 -11.08 -12.85
N HIS A 154 -9.59 -11.80 -13.59
CA HIS A 154 -9.15 -12.66 -14.67
C HIS A 154 -9.03 -11.88 -15.98
N LYS A 155 -7.80 -11.68 -16.46
CA LYS A 155 -7.43 -10.78 -17.57
C LYS A 155 -8.12 -11.09 -18.90
N SER A 156 -8.49 -12.33 -19.19
CA SER A 156 -9.00 -12.71 -20.52
C SER A 156 -10.53 -12.64 -20.67
N ASN A 157 -11.26 -12.59 -19.56
CA ASN A 157 -12.73 -12.54 -19.57
C ASN A 157 -13.31 -11.54 -18.57
N ASN A 158 -12.43 -10.71 -17.99
CA ASN A 158 -12.72 -9.66 -17.03
C ASN A 158 -13.54 -10.11 -15.81
N LYS A 159 -13.58 -11.42 -15.51
CA LYS A 159 -14.31 -11.92 -14.35
C LYS A 159 -13.61 -11.51 -13.07
N VAL A 160 -14.38 -11.05 -12.10
CA VAL A 160 -13.87 -10.61 -10.80
C VAL A 160 -14.47 -11.43 -9.67
N LYS A 161 -13.60 -11.81 -8.72
CA LYS A 161 -14.03 -12.36 -7.45
C LYS A 161 -13.36 -11.61 -6.30
N VAL A 162 -14.12 -11.44 -5.22
CA VAL A 162 -13.66 -10.82 -4.00
C VAL A 162 -13.70 -11.86 -2.88
N TYR A 163 -12.56 -12.09 -2.25
CA TYR A 163 -12.47 -12.85 -1.01
C TYR A 163 -12.62 -11.90 0.16
N SER A 164 -13.45 -12.28 1.13
CA SER A 164 -13.56 -11.60 2.42
C SER A 164 -12.82 -12.44 3.47
N LEU A 165 -11.88 -11.85 4.19
CA LEU A 165 -11.15 -12.54 5.25
C LEU A 165 -12.07 -12.88 6.43
N LYS A 166 -13.03 -12.00 6.72
CA LYS A 166 -14.02 -12.16 7.79
C LYS A 166 -14.96 -13.32 7.54
N THR A 167 -15.51 -13.44 6.33
CA THR A 167 -16.45 -14.52 5.96
C THR A 167 -15.75 -15.77 5.43
N ARG A 168 -14.51 -15.62 4.95
CA ARG A 168 -13.66 -16.65 4.32
C ARG A 168 -14.24 -17.23 3.04
N ILE A 169 -15.05 -16.45 2.34
CA ILE A 169 -15.75 -16.87 1.13
C ILE A 169 -15.34 -15.97 -0.03
N TRP A 170 -15.21 -16.59 -1.20
CA TRP A 170 -15.13 -15.88 -2.48
C TRP A 170 -16.52 -15.57 -3.00
N LYS A 171 -16.77 -14.31 -3.32
CA LYS A 171 -17.99 -13.82 -3.96
C LYS A 171 -17.66 -13.35 -5.38
N LYS A 172 -18.55 -13.64 -6.34
CA LYS A 172 -18.50 -13.03 -7.68
C LYS A 172 -19.11 -11.64 -7.61
N VAL A 173 -18.44 -10.66 -8.22
CA VAL A 173 -18.93 -9.27 -8.32
C VAL A 173 -19.08 -8.90 -9.80
N SER A 174 -19.45 -7.64 -10.08
CA SER A 174 -19.48 -7.14 -11.45
C SER A 174 -18.12 -7.33 -12.13
N ASP A 175 -18.17 -7.71 -13.40
CA ASP A 175 -16.99 -7.87 -14.23
C ASP A 175 -16.17 -6.56 -14.24
N PHE A 176 -14.86 -6.70 -14.38
CA PHE A 176 -13.96 -5.56 -14.54
C PHE A 176 -14.33 -4.84 -15.84
N PRO A 177 -14.30 -3.49 -15.89
CA PRO A 177 -14.39 -2.77 -17.15
C PRO A 177 -13.37 -3.34 -18.14
N ASP A 178 -13.65 -3.35 -19.44
CA ASP A 178 -12.67 -3.86 -20.41
C ASP A 178 -11.34 -3.15 -20.21
N ALA A 179 -10.29 -3.91 -19.87
CA ALA A 179 -9.00 -3.37 -19.49
C ALA A 179 -7.87 -4.33 -19.82
N TYR A 180 -6.69 -3.77 -20.11
CA TYR A 180 -5.47 -4.53 -20.27
C TYR A 180 -4.60 -4.38 -19.02
N LEU A 181 -4.87 -5.23 -18.01
CA LEU A 181 -4.18 -5.19 -16.73
C LEU A 181 -2.86 -5.96 -16.79
N LEU A 182 -1.74 -5.28 -16.54
CA LEU A 182 -0.42 -5.88 -16.51
C LEU A 182 0.02 -6.28 -15.10
N GLU A 183 -0.23 -5.41 -14.12
CA GLU A 183 0.29 -5.50 -12.76
C GLU A 183 -0.84 -5.65 -11.72
N ASP A 184 -0.48 -6.10 -10.52
CA ASP A 184 -1.38 -6.11 -9.36
C ASP A 184 -1.75 -4.68 -8.93
N GLY A 185 -2.89 -4.55 -8.25
CA GLY A 185 -3.47 -3.27 -7.86
C GLY A 185 -2.95 -2.77 -6.52
N VAL A 186 -2.79 -1.46 -6.41
CA VAL A 186 -2.31 -0.78 -5.20
C VAL A 186 -3.48 -0.35 -4.33
N PHE A 187 -3.39 -0.56 -3.02
CA PHE A 187 -4.42 -0.17 -2.07
C PHE A 187 -4.17 1.22 -1.51
N LEU A 188 -5.21 2.06 -1.54
CA LEU A 188 -5.20 3.39 -0.95
C LEU A 188 -6.63 3.78 -0.55
N ASN A 189 -6.80 4.28 0.68
CA ASN A 189 -8.05 4.90 1.16
C ASN A 189 -9.34 4.07 0.92
N GLY A 190 -9.29 2.75 1.13
CA GLY A 190 -10.46 1.88 0.95
C GLY A 190 -10.68 1.41 -0.49
N CYS A 191 -9.87 1.88 -1.42
CA CYS A 191 -9.93 1.52 -2.84
C CYS A 191 -8.69 0.74 -3.27
N ILE A 192 -8.84 -0.07 -4.32
CA ILE A 192 -7.72 -0.67 -5.02
C ILE A 192 -7.64 -0.06 -6.42
N HIS A 193 -6.45 0.33 -6.83
CA HIS A 193 -6.19 1.03 -8.09
C HIS A 193 -5.31 0.18 -9.02
N TRP A 194 -5.70 0.08 -10.29
CA TRP A 194 -4.92 -0.59 -11.34
C TRP A 194 -4.63 0.35 -12.50
N LEU A 195 -3.49 0.14 -13.16
CA LEU A 195 -3.23 0.69 -14.49
C LEU A 195 -3.90 -0.15 -15.55
N ASP A 196 -4.69 0.51 -16.37
CA ASP A 196 -5.28 -0.04 -17.56
C ASP A 196 -4.54 0.47 -18.80
N TYR A 197 -4.02 -0.47 -19.60
CA TYR A 197 -3.21 -0.24 -20.80
C TYR A 197 -3.96 -0.52 -22.11
N LEU A 198 -5.26 -0.26 -22.18
CA LEU A 198 -6.03 -0.50 -23.41
C LEU A 198 -5.31 0.06 -24.66
N PRO A 199 -5.14 -0.74 -25.73
CA PRO A 199 -4.21 -0.46 -26.85
C PRO A 199 -4.40 0.87 -27.59
N ASN A 200 -5.56 1.52 -27.46
CA ASN A 200 -5.94 2.72 -28.20
C ASN A 200 -6.06 3.97 -27.31
N ASN A 201 -5.80 3.86 -26.01
CA ASN A 201 -5.95 4.96 -25.05
C ASN A 201 -4.62 5.27 -24.34
N PHE A 202 -4.51 6.51 -23.85
CA PHE A 202 -3.56 6.78 -22.77
C PHE A 202 -3.89 5.88 -21.57
N PRO A 203 -2.89 5.34 -20.87
CA PRO A 203 -3.12 4.45 -19.75
C PRO A 203 -4.01 5.14 -18.71
N THR A 204 -5.15 4.54 -18.40
CA THR A 204 -6.10 5.07 -17.41
C THR A 204 -5.89 4.38 -16.08
N ILE A 205 -6.38 5.00 -15.00
CA ILE A 205 -6.35 4.41 -13.67
C ILE A 205 -7.77 4.02 -13.31
N VAL A 206 -8.00 2.73 -13.07
CA VAL A 206 -9.29 2.21 -12.61
C VAL A 206 -9.19 1.94 -11.11
N SER A 207 -10.13 2.52 -10.36
CA SER A 207 -10.31 2.26 -8.93
C SER A 207 -11.49 1.31 -8.71
N PHE A 208 -11.36 0.44 -7.71
CA PHE A 208 -12.41 -0.41 -7.19
C PHE A 208 -12.60 -0.12 -5.70
N ASP A 209 -13.78 0.37 -5.34
CA ASP A 209 -14.15 0.65 -3.96
C ASP A 209 -14.46 -0.67 -3.24
N LEU A 210 -13.74 -0.96 -2.15
CA LEU A 210 -13.91 -2.22 -1.42
C LEU A 210 -15.22 -2.30 -0.65
N LEU A 211 -15.82 -1.17 -0.27
CA LEU A 211 -17.07 -1.10 0.46
C LEU A 211 -18.26 -1.30 -0.47
N THR A 212 -18.34 -0.52 -1.54
CA THR A 212 -19.48 -0.56 -2.48
C THR A 212 -19.31 -1.62 -3.57
N GLU A 213 -18.10 -2.16 -3.75
CA GLU A 213 -17.73 -3.10 -4.82
C GLU A 213 -17.99 -2.52 -6.22
N THR A 214 -17.78 -1.21 -6.40
CA THR A 214 -17.99 -0.50 -7.67
C THR A 214 -16.71 0.07 -8.25
N TYR A 215 -16.68 0.23 -9.58
CA TYR A 215 -15.56 0.82 -10.29
C TYR A 215 -15.72 2.33 -10.49
N SER A 216 -14.61 3.05 -10.54
CA SER A 216 -14.53 4.46 -10.92
C SER A 216 -13.22 4.74 -11.63
N GLN A 217 -13.20 5.74 -12.52
CA GLN A 217 -11.98 6.18 -13.18
C GLN A 217 -11.31 7.30 -12.37
N VAL A 218 -9.99 7.25 -12.31
CA VAL A 218 -9.15 8.29 -11.72
C VAL A 218 -8.41 9.00 -12.86
N SER A 219 -8.24 10.31 -12.74
CA SER A 219 -7.42 11.08 -13.68
C SER A 219 -6.00 10.51 -13.73
N HIS A 220 -5.29 10.68 -14.84
CA HIS A 220 -3.89 10.30 -14.98
C HIS A 220 -3.02 11.55 -15.21
N PRO A 221 -1.71 11.48 -14.93
CA PRO A 221 -0.77 12.54 -15.28
C PRO A 221 -0.74 12.88 -16.77
N GLN A 222 -0.36 14.13 -17.08
CA GLN A 222 0.04 14.51 -18.43
C GLN A 222 1.52 14.14 -18.62
N TYR A 223 1.76 13.05 -19.34
CA TYR A 223 3.10 12.54 -19.55
C TYR A 223 3.78 13.20 -20.75
N ASP A 224 5.09 13.32 -20.69
CA ASP A 224 5.90 13.69 -21.85
C ASP A 224 5.80 12.64 -22.97
N GLU A 225 6.05 13.10 -24.20
CA GLU A 225 6.18 12.24 -25.38
C GLU A 225 7.31 11.22 -25.23
N GLY A 226 7.11 10.06 -25.86
CA GLY A 226 8.06 8.95 -25.86
C GLY A 226 7.49 7.65 -25.30
N GLU A 227 8.16 6.56 -25.66
CA GLU A 227 7.89 5.23 -25.13
C GLU A 227 8.28 5.18 -23.65
N LYS A 228 7.35 4.71 -22.82
CA LYS A 228 7.48 4.69 -21.36
C LYS A 228 6.73 3.52 -20.78
N ARG A 229 7.27 2.98 -19.70
CA ARG A 229 6.60 2.03 -18.81
C ARG A 229 5.96 2.82 -17.68
N LEU A 230 4.72 2.50 -17.32
CA LEU A 230 4.12 3.05 -16.12
C LEU A 230 4.05 2.00 -15.02
N ASP A 231 4.18 2.43 -13.78
CA ASP A 231 3.92 1.60 -12.62
C ASP A 231 3.14 2.46 -11.59
N LEU A 232 2.19 1.85 -10.88
CA LEU A 232 1.46 2.52 -9.80
C LEU A 232 2.14 2.25 -8.47
N GLY A 233 2.05 3.24 -7.58
CA GLY A 233 2.51 3.12 -6.21
C GLY A 233 1.72 4.03 -5.28
N VAL A 234 2.13 4.01 -4.02
CA VAL A 234 1.68 4.94 -2.99
C VAL A 234 2.91 5.64 -2.42
N LEU A 235 2.87 6.95 -2.36
CA LEU A 235 3.94 7.79 -1.83
C LEU A 235 3.36 8.83 -0.88
N ARG A 236 3.73 8.78 0.41
CA ARG A 236 3.19 9.65 1.47
C ARG A 236 1.65 9.69 1.47
N ASP A 237 1.03 8.51 1.50
CA ASP A 237 -0.43 8.32 1.51
C ASP A 237 -1.17 8.93 0.32
N ARG A 238 -0.47 9.09 -0.82
CA ARG A 238 -1.07 9.55 -2.08
C ARG A 238 -0.73 8.58 -3.20
N LEU A 239 -1.65 8.48 -4.15
CA LEU A 239 -1.43 7.69 -5.35
C LEU A 239 -0.29 8.33 -6.15
N CYS A 240 0.65 7.52 -6.63
CA CYS A 240 1.71 7.98 -7.51
C CYS A 240 1.84 7.09 -8.75
N VAL A 241 2.29 7.69 -9.86
CA VAL A 241 2.65 6.99 -11.08
C VAL A 241 4.14 7.18 -11.33
N LEU A 242 4.86 6.07 -11.49
CA LEU A 242 6.24 6.05 -11.93
C LEU A 242 6.24 5.94 -13.45
N SER A 243 6.79 6.94 -14.14
CA SER A 243 6.90 6.99 -15.60
C SER A 243 8.35 6.77 -16.00
N SER A 244 8.67 5.54 -16.40
CA SER A 244 10.04 5.10 -16.68
C SER A 244 10.34 5.17 -18.18
N TYR A 245 11.28 6.02 -18.55
CA TYR A 245 11.73 6.28 -19.91
C TYR A 245 13.08 5.58 -20.16
N GLY A 246 13.03 4.35 -20.68
CA GLY A 246 14.23 3.52 -20.87
C GLY A 246 15.33 4.20 -21.70
N GLN A 247 14.98 4.87 -22.81
CA GLN A 247 15.94 5.55 -23.68
C GLN A 247 16.59 6.79 -23.02
N LYS A 248 15.89 7.43 -22.09
CA LYS A 248 16.37 8.62 -21.38
C LYS A 248 17.05 8.26 -20.04
N ALA A 249 17.04 6.98 -19.67
CA ALA A 249 17.52 6.48 -18.39
C ALA A 249 16.97 7.30 -17.19
N VAL A 250 15.68 7.62 -17.21
CA VAL A 250 15.02 8.43 -16.18
C VAL A 250 13.65 7.87 -15.83
N THR A 251 13.28 7.98 -14.56
CA THR A 251 11.90 7.77 -14.10
C THR A 251 11.37 9.07 -13.49
N ASP A 252 10.26 9.56 -14.00
CA ASP A 252 9.49 10.63 -13.37
C ASP A 252 8.47 10.04 -12.38
N ILE A 253 8.35 10.65 -11.21
CA ILE A 253 7.40 10.26 -10.17
C ILE A 253 6.34 11.34 -10.09
N TRP A 254 5.17 11.01 -10.61
CA TRP A 254 3.98 11.85 -10.55
C TRP A 254 3.17 11.51 -9.31
N VAL A 255 2.80 12.51 -8.52
CA VAL A 255 2.01 12.33 -7.30
C VAL A 255 0.67 13.03 -7.46
N MET A 256 -0.40 12.35 -7.09
CA MET A 256 -1.74 12.92 -7.10
C MET A 256 -1.88 13.94 -5.98
N GLN A 257 -2.37 15.13 -6.32
CA GLN A 257 -2.68 16.21 -5.40
C GLN A 257 -4.09 16.72 -5.68
N ASP A 258 -4.99 16.46 -4.73
CA ASP A 258 -6.42 16.67 -4.87
C ASP A 258 -6.92 15.96 -6.14
N ASP A 259 -7.34 16.68 -7.18
CA ASP A 259 -7.80 16.11 -8.45
C ASP A 259 -6.78 16.24 -9.61
N SER A 260 -5.56 16.68 -9.30
CA SER A 260 -4.50 16.97 -10.28
C SER A 260 -3.23 16.14 -10.02
N TRP A 261 -2.31 16.15 -10.98
CA TRP A 261 -1.04 15.43 -10.89
C TRP A 261 0.12 16.40 -10.99
N ILE A 262 1.09 16.26 -10.09
CA ILE A 262 2.33 17.03 -10.12
C ILE A 262 3.51 16.08 -10.36
N ASN A 263 4.45 16.46 -11.22
CA ASN A 263 5.73 15.78 -11.28
C ASN A 263 6.51 16.18 -10.02
N SER A 264 6.63 15.24 -9.08
CA SER A 264 7.23 15.50 -7.78
C SER A 264 8.75 15.30 -7.80
N LEU A 265 9.26 14.42 -8.66
CA LEU A 265 10.66 14.02 -8.65
C LEU A 265 11.04 13.30 -9.95
N SER A 266 12.19 13.63 -10.51
CA SER A 266 12.80 12.90 -11.63
C SER A 266 14.07 12.20 -11.17
N ILE A 267 14.13 10.89 -11.35
CA ILE A 267 15.26 10.04 -10.92
C ILE A 267 16.00 9.54 -12.15
N THR A 268 17.21 10.03 -12.37
CA THR A 268 18.14 9.49 -13.39
C THR A 268 18.74 8.18 -12.91
N TYR A 269 18.84 7.21 -13.81
CA TYR A 269 19.37 5.88 -13.48
C TYR A 269 20.88 5.93 -13.23
N PRO A 270 21.43 5.01 -12.41
CA PRO A 270 22.88 4.87 -12.25
C PRO A 270 23.57 4.55 -13.57
N GLU A 271 24.79 5.07 -13.79
CA GLU A 271 25.57 4.88 -15.04
C GLU A 271 25.81 3.40 -15.38
N ASP A 272 26.00 2.54 -14.36
CA ASP A 272 26.21 1.10 -14.51
C ASP A 272 24.90 0.29 -14.67
N HIS A 273 23.85 0.87 -15.25
CA HIS A 273 22.62 0.14 -15.51
C HIS A 273 22.80 -0.85 -16.67
N ASP A 274 22.24 -2.05 -16.57
CA ASP A 274 22.29 -3.06 -17.63
C ASP A 274 21.37 -2.75 -18.84
N GLY A 275 20.67 -1.61 -18.81
CA GLY A 275 19.70 -1.18 -19.83
C GLY A 275 18.34 -1.88 -19.72
N TRP A 276 18.20 -2.89 -18.86
CA TRP A 276 16.96 -3.62 -18.59
C TRP A 276 16.35 -3.24 -17.23
N GLY A 277 17.14 -2.62 -16.35
CA GLY A 277 16.70 -2.05 -15.08
C GLY A 277 15.72 -0.88 -15.26
N ARG A 278 14.63 -0.94 -14.51
CA ARG A 278 13.70 0.18 -14.30
C ARG A 278 13.31 0.25 -12.83
N LEU A 279 12.73 1.38 -12.41
CA LEU A 279 12.05 1.45 -11.12
C LEU A 279 10.71 0.71 -11.20
N TRP A 280 10.49 -0.21 -10.27
CA TRP A 280 9.25 -0.99 -10.24
C TRP A 280 8.20 -0.30 -9.38
N GLN A 281 8.55 0.06 -8.15
CA GLN A 281 7.66 0.78 -7.21
C GLN A 281 8.51 1.58 -6.22
N THR A 282 7.91 2.63 -5.65
CA THR A 282 8.40 3.29 -4.43
C THR A 282 7.79 2.58 -3.23
N TYR A 283 8.62 2.16 -2.27
CA TYR A 283 8.13 1.41 -1.11
C TYR A 283 8.00 2.27 0.13
N TRP A 284 8.79 3.33 0.21
CA TRP A 284 8.86 4.19 1.39
C TRP A 284 9.57 5.50 1.07
N MET A 285 9.17 6.60 1.71
CA MET A 285 9.87 7.87 1.66
C MET A 285 9.88 8.56 3.02
N SER A 286 11.07 8.87 3.49
CA SER A 286 11.34 9.68 4.68
C SER A 286 10.81 11.11 4.56
N ASN A 287 10.77 11.80 5.71
CA ASN A 287 10.59 13.24 5.76
C ASN A 287 11.81 14.02 5.22
N ASP A 288 13.03 13.46 5.29
CA ASP A 288 14.27 14.10 4.86
C ASP A 288 14.62 13.87 3.37
N GLY A 289 13.72 13.27 2.59
CA GLY A 289 13.87 13.13 1.13
C GLY A 289 14.57 11.84 0.67
N LYS A 290 14.90 10.94 1.59
CA LYS A 290 15.34 9.58 1.29
C LYS A 290 14.17 8.68 0.88
N ILE A 291 14.35 7.89 -0.16
CA ILE A 291 13.34 7.00 -0.75
C ILE A 291 13.93 5.60 -0.89
N LEU A 292 13.20 4.59 -0.41
CA LEU A 292 13.55 3.20 -0.67
C LEU A 292 12.93 2.76 -1.99
N ILE A 293 13.78 2.46 -2.96
CA ILE A 293 13.39 2.12 -4.32
C ILE A 293 14.02 0.81 -4.74
N ARG A 294 13.33 0.09 -5.62
CA ARG A 294 13.90 -1.07 -6.31
C ARG A 294 14.15 -0.71 -7.76
N PHE A 295 15.40 -0.85 -8.17
CA PHE A 295 15.82 -0.69 -9.55
C PHE A 295 16.32 -2.04 -10.07
N GLY A 296 15.60 -2.61 -11.02
CA GLY A 296 15.84 -3.99 -11.48
C GLY A 296 15.69 -5.01 -10.35
N TYR A 297 16.76 -5.74 -10.04
CA TYR A 297 16.82 -6.72 -8.95
C TYR A 297 17.57 -6.25 -7.71
N ARG A 298 17.88 -4.95 -7.62
CA ARG A 298 18.60 -4.35 -6.50
C ARG A 298 17.72 -3.34 -5.79
N VAL A 299 17.95 -3.19 -4.49
CA VAL A 299 17.29 -2.18 -3.67
C VAL A 299 18.28 -1.07 -3.37
N PHE A 300 17.84 0.16 -3.60
CA PHE A 300 18.63 1.35 -3.34
C PHE A 300 17.89 2.27 -2.37
N LEU A 301 18.69 2.95 -1.57
CA LEU A 301 18.27 4.15 -0.89
C LEU A 301 18.66 5.34 -1.77
N TYR A 302 17.66 6.04 -2.29
CA TYR A 302 17.84 7.25 -3.08
C TYR A 302 17.69 8.48 -2.19
N ASP A 303 18.66 9.40 -2.21
CA ASP A 303 18.58 10.68 -1.52
C ASP A 303 18.19 11.78 -2.52
N SER A 304 16.98 12.31 -2.39
CA SER A 304 16.45 13.32 -3.31
C SER A 304 17.16 14.68 -3.20
N ASN A 305 17.87 14.96 -2.11
CA ASN A 305 18.51 16.26 -1.93
C ASN A 305 19.80 16.42 -2.74
N ASN A 306 20.51 15.31 -2.96
CA ASN A 306 21.78 15.28 -3.71
C ASN A 306 21.74 14.33 -4.91
N SER A 307 20.58 13.72 -5.18
CA SER A 307 20.36 12.78 -6.29
C SER A 307 21.32 11.59 -6.30
N SER A 308 21.62 11.04 -5.13
CA SER A 308 22.56 9.91 -4.98
C SER A 308 21.86 8.59 -4.67
N PHE A 309 22.49 7.50 -5.09
CA PHE A 309 22.04 6.14 -4.81
C PHE A 309 23.01 5.46 -3.85
N THR A 310 22.48 4.87 -2.78
CA THR A 310 23.22 3.97 -1.89
C THR A 310 22.65 2.57 -2.03
N LEU A 311 23.47 1.60 -2.47
CA LEU A 311 23.05 0.21 -2.58
C LEU A 311 22.77 -0.35 -1.18
N VAL A 312 21.61 -1.01 -1.02
CA VAL A 312 21.31 -1.75 0.20
C VAL A 312 21.97 -3.12 0.10
N ASN A 313 23.04 -3.34 0.87
CA ASN A 313 23.82 -4.58 0.83
C ASN A 313 22.97 -5.84 1.03
N GLU A 314 23.35 -6.91 0.34
CA GLU A 314 22.74 -8.25 0.39
C GLU A 314 21.28 -8.29 -0.12
N THR A 315 20.85 -7.27 -0.86
CA THR A 315 19.54 -7.26 -1.56
C THR A 315 19.66 -7.58 -3.04
N ASP A 316 20.79 -8.16 -3.47
CA ASP A 316 20.94 -8.66 -4.84
C ASP A 316 19.93 -9.78 -5.13
N ASP A 317 19.39 -9.79 -6.36
CA ASP A 317 18.32 -10.71 -6.77
C ASP A 317 17.01 -10.55 -5.95
N CYS A 318 16.73 -9.33 -5.49
CA CYS A 318 15.48 -9.00 -4.81
C CYS A 318 14.31 -9.01 -5.79
N ARG A 319 13.29 -9.81 -5.49
CA ARG A 319 12.11 -10.05 -6.32
C ARG A 319 10.92 -9.15 -5.97
N TRP A 320 10.86 -8.66 -4.73
CA TRP A 320 9.93 -7.62 -4.28
C TRP A 320 10.32 -7.11 -2.89
N VAL A 321 9.88 -5.88 -2.58
CA VAL A 321 10.03 -5.20 -1.29
C VAL A 321 8.64 -4.73 -0.85
N CYS A 322 8.40 -4.67 0.44
CA CYS A 322 7.17 -4.13 1.03
C CYS A 322 7.52 -3.35 2.29
N SER A 323 6.97 -2.15 2.45
CA SER A 323 6.83 -1.53 3.77
C SER A 323 5.57 -2.07 4.46
N PHE A 324 5.63 -2.23 5.78
CA PHE A 324 4.47 -2.62 6.58
C PHE A 324 4.57 -2.04 7.98
N ASP A 325 3.39 -1.75 8.55
CA ASP A 325 3.25 -1.40 9.95
C ASP A 325 3.30 -2.65 10.84
N GLU A 326 4.00 -2.57 11.97
CA GLU A 326 3.87 -3.62 12.98
C GLU A 326 2.45 -3.65 13.56
N SER A 327 1.90 -4.84 13.71
CA SER A 327 0.49 -5.01 14.03
C SER A 327 0.20 -6.38 14.65
N LEU A 328 -0.77 -6.43 15.57
CA LEU A 328 -1.29 -7.67 16.13
C LEU A 328 -2.53 -8.20 15.40
N VAL A 329 -2.89 -7.61 14.25
CA VAL A 329 -4.03 -8.05 13.45
C VAL A 329 -3.86 -9.52 13.07
N SER A 330 -4.89 -10.33 13.34
CA SER A 330 -4.89 -11.73 12.94
C SER A 330 -5.14 -11.85 11.44
N PRO A 331 -4.27 -12.54 10.67
CA PRO A 331 -4.54 -12.85 9.27
C PRO A 331 -5.59 -13.95 9.10
N ILE A 332 -6.12 -14.46 10.21
CA ILE A 332 -7.16 -15.48 10.27
C ILE A 332 -8.37 -14.77 10.83
N GLY A 333 -9.40 -14.58 10.00
CA GLY A 333 -10.61 -13.85 10.38
C GLY A 333 -11.24 -14.36 11.68
N PRO A 334 -12.13 -13.58 12.32
CA PRO A 334 -12.70 -13.90 13.63
C PRO A 334 -13.26 -15.34 13.70
N GLY A 335 -13.04 -16.02 14.84
CA GLY A 335 -13.67 -17.31 15.14
C GLY A 335 -12.80 -18.58 15.03
N ILE A 336 -11.49 -18.50 14.74
CA ILE A 336 -10.58 -19.64 14.93
C ILE A 336 -9.87 -19.53 16.29
N ARG A 337 -10.16 -20.46 17.20
CA ARG A 337 -9.32 -20.72 18.37
C ARG A 337 -8.33 -21.81 18.00
N TYR A 338 -7.04 -21.51 17.97
CA TYR A 338 -6.04 -22.58 17.99
C TYR A 338 -6.03 -23.21 19.39
N ARG A 339 -6.15 -24.53 19.47
CA ARG A 339 -5.55 -25.27 20.58
C ARG A 339 -4.05 -25.24 20.34
N LEU A 340 -3.34 -24.40 21.09
CA LEU A 340 -1.88 -24.51 21.22
C LEU A 340 -1.58 -25.96 21.65
N ARG A 341 -1.04 -26.77 20.74
CA ARG A 341 -0.48 -28.07 21.11
C ARG A 341 0.85 -27.80 21.79
N SER A 342 0.85 -27.78 23.12
CA SER A 342 2.09 -27.81 23.88
C SER A 342 2.79 -29.14 23.62
N TRP A 343 3.92 -29.08 22.92
CA TRP A 343 4.82 -30.22 22.83
C TRP A 343 5.53 -30.36 24.18
N LYS A 344 5.07 -31.28 25.03
CA LYS A 344 5.87 -31.72 26.17
C LYS A 344 7.02 -32.56 25.62
N VAL A 345 8.22 -31.98 25.62
CA VAL A 345 9.46 -32.72 25.42
C VAL A 345 9.58 -33.73 26.58
N LYS A 346 9.48 -35.02 26.27
CA LYS A 346 9.87 -36.08 27.23
C LYS A 346 11.39 -36.15 27.26
N SER A 347 12.00 -35.63 28.32
CA SER A 347 13.38 -35.93 28.65
C SER A 347 13.50 -37.43 29.00
N ARG A 348 14.10 -38.23 28.12
CA ARG A 348 14.65 -39.53 28.52
C ARG A 348 15.99 -39.26 29.20
N MET A 349 16.02 -39.24 30.54
CA MET A 349 17.25 -39.53 31.25
C MET A 349 17.54 -41.02 31.04
N GLY A 350 18.69 -41.32 30.45
CA GLY A 350 19.20 -42.69 30.38
C GLY A 350 19.76 -43.09 31.74
N GLU A 351 19.12 -44.04 32.40
CA GLU A 351 19.77 -44.85 33.42
C GLU A 351 20.66 -45.88 32.70
N SER A 352 21.97 -45.72 32.86
CA SER A 352 22.93 -46.76 32.52
C SER A 352 22.96 -47.76 33.67
N SER A 353 22.41 -48.95 33.44
CA SER A 353 22.70 -50.11 34.28
C SER A 353 23.82 -50.91 33.63
N SER A 354 24.90 -51.07 34.38
CA SER A 354 26.01 -51.98 34.09
C SER A 354 25.54 -53.43 34.16
N SER A 355 25.82 -54.22 33.14
CA SER A 355 25.84 -55.68 33.25
C SER A 355 27.23 -56.19 32.91
N ALA A 356 27.82 -56.88 33.89
CA ALA A 356 29.01 -57.71 33.75
C ALA A 356 28.77 -58.88 32.79
N ILE A 357 29.80 -59.21 32.00
CA ILE A 357 30.57 -60.47 32.02
C ILE A 357 31.90 -60.17 31.31
#